data_AF-A0A0C1GM56-F1
#
_entry.id   AF-A0A0C1GM56-F1
#
_cell.length_a   1.000
_cell.length_b   1.000
_cell.length_c   1.000
_cell.angle_alpha   90.00
_cell.angle_beta   90.00
_cell.angle_gamma   90.00
#
_symmetry.space_group_name_H-M   'P 1'
#
loop_
_entity.id
_entity.type
_entity.pdbx_description
1 polymer ?
#
loop_
_entity_poly.entity_id
_entity_poly.type
_entity_poly.pdbx_seq_one_letter_code
_entity_poly.pdbx_strand_id
1 'polypeptide(L)'
;MAKRFGGKFSPQGAPSDQDQPARGQFDGARVEPAGARANVLFVPAIPLVFLSLNDGAIGMTIGLVAAGLLTAAAFLLREGLRAEAAYNAKRSARRPAFPRKIFSSVLTGLGAALASYRTEFLDAETAAQASLLAPVLFGVVATALHSVSFGLDPMKDKGMEGIDTFQQDRVARVVEDAESHLDQMTDAIKRAGDRQIEARVERFQDTARDLFRTVEEDPRDLAGARKYLTVYLQGARDATVKFADVYARTRDAQALADYSALLDDLEQNFAARTRKMLLDDRSDLTVEIDVLRDRLQREGVRLD
;
A
#
# COMPACT_ATOMS: atom_id res chain seq x y z
N MET A 1 -26.55 -25.20 -36.64
CA MET A 1 -25.63 -24.23 -37.27
C MET A 1 -26.02 -22.82 -36.85
N ALA A 2 -25.28 -22.20 -35.94
CA ALA A 2 -25.56 -20.85 -35.48
C ALA A 2 -24.73 -19.84 -36.30
N LYS A 3 -25.38 -19.01 -37.13
CA LYS A 3 -24.74 -17.85 -37.76
C LYS A 3 -24.74 -16.70 -36.74
N ARG A 4 -23.56 -16.19 -36.39
CA ARG A 4 -23.42 -14.95 -35.61
C ARG A 4 -23.60 -13.76 -36.57
N PHE A 5 -24.55 -12.88 -36.26
CA PHE A 5 -24.70 -11.58 -36.92
C PHE A 5 -23.76 -10.57 -36.27
N GLY A 6 -22.88 -9.96 -37.05
CA GLY A 6 -22.08 -8.79 -36.67
C GLY A 6 -22.71 -7.53 -37.26
N GLY A 7 -22.93 -6.51 -36.43
CA GLY A 7 -23.48 -5.23 -36.86
C GLY A 7 -22.43 -4.32 -37.52
N LYS A 8 -22.90 -3.26 -38.18
CA LYS A 8 -22.13 -2.21 -38.88
C LYS A 8 -21.02 -1.52 -38.06
N PHE A 9 -20.98 -1.72 -36.74
CA PHE A 9 -20.00 -1.13 -35.82
C PHE A 9 -19.16 -2.17 -35.06
N SER A 10 -19.18 -3.45 -35.47
CA SER A 10 -18.28 -4.44 -34.92
C SER A 10 -16.89 -4.27 -35.54
N PRO A 11 -15.83 -3.98 -34.76
CA PRO A 11 -14.48 -3.95 -35.29
C PRO A 11 -14.12 -5.37 -35.74
N GLN A 12 -13.88 -5.55 -37.04
CA GLN A 12 -13.34 -6.78 -37.62
C GLN A 12 -11.97 -6.49 -38.22
N GLY A 13 -10.98 -7.29 -37.80
CA GLY A 13 -9.57 -7.29 -38.22
C GLY A 13 -8.65 -7.06 -37.01
N ALA A 14 -7.74 -7.95 -36.61
CA ALA A 14 -7.05 -9.07 -37.27
C ALA A 14 -6.71 -10.16 -36.22
N PRO A 15 -6.34 -11.40 -36.60
CA PRO A 15 -5.83 -12.37 -35.64
C PRO A 15 -4.43 -11.93 -35.21
N SER A 16 -4.34 -11.27 -34.05
CA SER A 16 -3.07 -11.00 -33.39
C SER A 16 -2.66 -12.23 -32.58
N ASP A 17 -1.51 -12.79 -32.94
CA ASP A 17 -0.83 -13.93 -32.33
C ASP A 17 -0.22 -13.54 -30.95
N GLN A 18 -1.08 -13.11 -30.02
CA GLN A 18 -0.72 -12.82 -28.64
C GLN A 18 -1.84 -13.31 -27.72
N ASP A 19 -1.81 -14.61 -27.40
CA ASP A 19 -2.50 -15.17 -26.23
C ASP A 19 -1.82 -14.67 -24.94
N GLN A 20 -1.99 -13.38 -24.64
CA GLN A 20 -1.93 -12.89 -23.27
C GLN A 20 -3.32 -12.35 -22.96
N PRO A 21 -4.02 -12.87 -21.93
CA PRO A 21 -5.30 -12.31 -21.55
C PRO A 21 -5.09 -10.83 -21.24
N ALA A 22 -5.80 -9.95 -21.95
CA ALA A 22 -5.77 -8.53 -21.68
C ALA A 22 -6.13 -8.31 -20.20
N ARG A 23 -5.13 -7.92 -19.39
CA ARG A 23 -5.32 -7.61 -17.98
C ARG A 23 -6.49 -6.64 -17.87
N GLY A 24 -7.51 -7.04 -17.12
CA GLY A 24 -8.72 -6.22 -16.98
C GLY A 24 -8.38 -4.86 -16.38
N GLN A 25 -9.20 -3.84 -16.65
CA GLN A 25 -8.99 -2.47 -16.16
C GLN A 25 -8.95 -2.33 -14.62
N PHE A 26 -9.21 -3.43 -13.90
CA PHE A 26 -9.16 -3.53 -12.43
C PHE A 26 -8.20 -4.62 -11.94
N ASP A 27 -7.41 -5.22 -12.82
CA ASP A 27 -6.41 -6.22 -12.44
C ASP A 27 -5.29 -5.53 -11.65
N GLY A 28 -5.26 -5.75 -10.33
CA GLY A 28 -4.35 -5.05 -9.41
C GLY A 28 -4.92 -3.82 -8.71
N ALA A 29 -6.20 -3.46 -8.92
CA ALA A 29 -6.84 -2.35 -8.20
C ALA A 29 -6.85 -2.62 -6.68
N ARG A 30 -6.13 -1.81 -5.90
CA ARG A 30 -6.05 -1.94 -4.45
C ARG A 30 -7.03 -0.97 -3.78
N VAL A 31 -7.88 -1.49 -2.90
CA VAL A 31 -8.75 -0.65 -2.06
C VAL A 31 -7.89 0.12 -1.07
N GLU A 32 -8.15 1.43 -0.89
CA GLU A 32 -7.44 2.21 0.13
C GLU A 32 -7.73 1.60 1.52
N PRO A 33 -6.70 1.11 2.24
CA PRO A 33 -6.89 0.39 3.50
C PRO A 33 -7.42 1.31 4.61
N ALA A 34 -7.15 2.61 4.52
CA ALA A 34 -7.70 3.65 5.39
C ALA A 34 -9.02 4.22 4.83
N GLY A 35 -9.95 3.34 4.48
CA GLY A 35 -11.25 3.71 3.89
C GLY A 35 -12.24 4.30 4.89
N ALA A 36 -13.52 4.33 4.50
CA ALA A 36 -14.61 4.95 5.25
C ALA A 36 -14.67 4.57 6.75
N ARG A 37 -14.34 3.32 7.11
CA ARG A 37 -14.36 2.84 8.51
C ARG A 37 -13.40 3.61 9.42
N ALA A 38 -12.20 3.94 8.94
CA ALA A 38 -11.23 4.72 9.71
C ALA A 38 -11.66 6.19 9.79
N ASN A 39 -12.23 6.74 8.70
CA ASN A 39 -12.66 8.13 8.66
C ASN A 39 -13.83 8.44 9.61
N VAL A 40 -14.69 7.46 9.90
CA VAL A 40 -15.79 7.62 10.88
C VAL A 40 -15.28 7.95 12.28
N LEU A 41 -14.05 7.55 12.64
CA LEU A 41 -13.49 7.85 13.97
C LEU A 41 -13.12 9.32 14.19
N PHE A 42 -13.11 10.15 13.16
CA PHE A 42 -12.99 11.60 13.32
C PHE A 42 -14.31 12.24 13.79
N VAL A 43 -15.44 11.58 13.57
CA VAL A 43 -16.77 12.14 13.84
C VAL A 43 -16.99 12.41 15.33
N PRO A 44 -16.66 11.52 16.29
CA PRO A 44 -16.93 11.76 17.71
C PRO A 44 -16.26 13.00 18.30
N ALA A 45 -15.11 13.42 17.77
CA ALA A 45 -14.41 14.62 18.23
C ALA A 45 -15.21 15.90 17.94
N ILE A 46 -15.98 15.94 16.84
CA ILE A 46 -16.73 17.11 16.40
C ILE A 46 -17.81 17.52 17.42
N PRO A 47 -18.80 16.69 17.76
CA PRO A 47 -19.80 17.07 18.75
C PRO A 47 -19.17 17.28 20.12
N LEU A 48 -18.10 16.57 20.48
CA LEU A 48 -17.41 16.78 21.74
C LEU A 48 -16.83 18.21 21.87
N VAL A 49 -16.22 18.74 20.81
CA VAL A 49 -15.75 20.14 20.78
C VAL A 49 -16.93 21.10 20.92
N PHE A 50 -17.98 20.96 20.09
CA PHE A 50 -19.13 21.87 20.12
C PHE A 50 -19.86 21.87 21.45
N LEU A 51 -20.05 20.69 22.05
CA LEU A 51 -20.68 20.54 23.36
C LEU A 51 -19.80 21.08 24.50
N SER A 52 -18.50 21.27 24.28
CA SER A 52 -17.58 21.78 25.31
C SER A 52 -17.45 23.31 25.38
N LEU A 53 -17.94 24.03 24.36
CA LEU A 53 -17.75 25.48 24.24
C LEU A 53 -18.42 26.29 25.35
N ASN A 54 -19.53 25.78 25.91
CA ASN A 54 -20.32 26.48 26.93
C ASN A 54 -20.09 25.98 28.37
N ASP A 55 -19.12 25.08 28.58
CA ASP A 55 -18.88 24.41 29.87
C ASP A 55 -17.97 25.18 30.84
N GLY A 56 -17.67 26.44 30.50
CA GLY A 56 -16.61 27.20 31.18
C GLY A 56 -15.21 26.68 30.88
N ALA A 57 -14.19 27.34 31.44
CA ALA A 57 -12.80 27.13 31.05
C ALA A 57 -12.31 25.69 31.31
N ILE A 58 -12.68 25.09 32.45
CA ILE A 58 -12.22 23.74 32.83
C ILE A 58 -12.87 22.68 31.95
N GLY A 59 -14.20 22.69 31.82
CA GLY A 59 -14.93 21.72 30.98
C GLY A 59 -14.55 21.82 29.50
N MET A 60 -14.37 23.05 29.00
CA MET A 60 -13.85 23.30 27.65
C MET A 60 -12.44 22.71 27.47
N THR A 61 -11.54 22.93 28.43
CA THR A 61 -10.17 22.39 28.35
C THR A 61 -10.16 20.87 28.30
N ILE A 62 -10.93 20.21 29.17
CA ILE A 62 -11.03 18.74 29.18
C ILE A 62 -11.64 18.24 27.87
N GLY A 63 -12.71 18.87 27.39
CA GLY A 63 -13.37 18.53 26.12
C GLY A 63 -12.44 18.64 24.91
N LEU A 64 -11.65 19.72 24.83
CA LEU A 64 -10.67 19.92 23.76
C LEU A 64 -9.52 18.92 23.83
N VAL A 65 -9.01 18.60 25.02
CA VAL A 65 -7.97 17.56 25.19
C VAL A 65 -8.51 16.20 24.77
N ALA A 66 -9.72 15.84 25.21
CA ALA A 66 -10.37 14.59 24.84
C ALA A 66 -10.60 14.50 23.32
N ALA A 67 -11.10 15.56 22.68
CA ALA A 67 -11.28 15.63 21.24
C ALA A 67 -9.95 15.55 20.48
N GLY A 68 -8.90 16.19 21.00
CA GLY A 68 -7.54 16.10 20.47
C GLY A 68 -6.99 14.67 20.50
N LEU A 69 -7.18 13.95 21.61
CA LEU A 69 -6.79 12.54 21.74
C LEU A 69 -7.54 11.64 20.76
N LEU A 70 -8.87 11.81 20.63
CA LEU A 70 -9.68 11.03 19.68
C LEU A 70 -9.26 11.30 18.23
N THR A 71 -8.97 12.56 17.90
CA THR A 71 -8.50 12.97 16.57
C THR A 71 -7.11 12.38 16.28
N ALA A 72 -6.18 12.47 17.23
CA ALA A 72 -4.85 11.87 17.12
C ALA A 72 -4.93 10.34 16.98
N ALA A 73 -5.82 9.68 17.73
CA ALA A 73 -6.09 8.26 17.59
C ALA A 73 -6.55 7.90 16.17
N ALA A 74 -7.49 8.66 15.60
CA ALA A 74 -8.00 8.42 14.26
C ALA A 74 -6.91 8.58 13.17
N PHE A 75 -6.05 9.61 13.28
CA PHE A 75 -4.88 9.76 12.40
C PHE A 75 -3.94 8.56 12.50
N LEU A 76 -3.59 8.18 13.72
CA LEU A 76 -2.66 7.09 13.98
C LEU A 76 -3.20 5.73 13.48
N LEU A 77 -4.50 5.47 13.62
CA LEU A 77 -5.15 4.28 13.09
C LEU A 77 -5.03 4.21 11.56
N ARG A 78 -5.30 5.32 10.88
CA ARG A 78 -5.23 5.39 9.42
C ARG A 78 -3.82 5.08 8.91
N GLU A 79 -2.79 5.58 9.58
CA GLU A 79 -1.40 5.19 9.27
C GLU A 79 -1.08 3.74 9.63
N GLY A 80 -1.67 3.20 10.70
CA GLY A 80 -1.54 1.80 11.11
C GLY A 80 -2.13 0.84 10.08
N LEU A 81 -3.34 1.10 9.59
CA LEU A 81 -4.00 0.30 8.55
C LEU A 81 -3.24 0.31 7.22
N ARG A 82 -2.68 1.47 6.85
CA ARG A 82 -1.80 1.58 5.67
C ARG A 82 -0.51 0.76 5.84
N ALA A 83 0.12 0.83 7.01
CA ALA A 83 1.31 0.06 7.31
C ALA A 83 1.05 -1.46 7.31
N GLU A 84 -0.06 -1.89 7.89
CA GLU A 84 -0.48 -3.28 7.88
C GLU A 84 -0.78 -3.78 6.45
N ALA A 85 -1.47 -2.98 5.63
CA ALA A 85 -1.72 -3.35 4.24
C ALA A 85 -0.42 -3.48 3.44
N ALA A 86 0.54 -2.56 3.63
CA ALA A 86 1.86 -2.64 3.02
C ALA A 86 2.64 -3.87 3.49
N TYR A 87 2.57 -4.19 4.79
CA TYR A 87 3.15 -5.41 5.35
C TYR A 87 2.51 -6.65 4.71
N ASN A 88 1.18 -6.72 4.64
CA ASN A 88 0.45 -7.87 4.12
C ASN A 88 0.64 -8.10 2.62
N ALA A 89 0.80 -7.04 1.83
CA ALA A 89 0.99 -7.12 0.38
C ALA A 89 2.29 -7.83 -0.04
N LYS A 90 3.31 -7.85 0.83
CA LYS A 90 4.62 -8.45 0.54
C LYS A 90 4.72 -9.86 1.12
N ARG A 91 5.38 -10.79 0.44
CA ARG A 91 5.63 -12.15 0.98
C ARG A 91 6.70 -12.13 2.08
N SER A 92 7.71 -11.27 1.92
CA SER A 92 8.73 -10.96 2.91
C SER A 92 8.60 -9.52 3.38
N ALA A 93 8.51 -9.29 4.68
CA ALA A 93 8.42 -7.93 5.25
C ALA A 93 8.82 -7.90 6.73
N ARG A 94 9.45 -6.79 7.14
CA ARG A 94 9.68 -6.46 8.55
C ARG A 94 8.41 -5.97 9.22
N ARG A 95 8.25 -6.27 10.51
CA ARG A 95 7.19 -5.69 11.33
C ARG A 95 7.29 -4.15 11.33
N PRO A 96 6.16 -3.42 11.38
CA PRO A 96 6.18 -1.98 11.57
C PRO A 96 6.99 -1.58 12.81
N ALA A 97 7.80 -0.52 12.70
CA ALA A 97 8.68 -0.07 13.79
C ALA A 97 7.91 0.45 15.02
N PHE A 98 6.67 0.92 14.82
CA PHE A 98 5.81 1.45 15.88
C PHE A 98 4.39 0.84 15.76
N PRO A 99 3.83 0.26 16.83
CA PRO A 99 2.51 -0.39 16.80
C PRO A 99 1.39 0.66 16.86
N ARG A 100 1.09 1.25 15.71
CA ARG A 100 0.18 2.39 15.55
C ARG A 100 -1.26 2.07 15.95
N LYS A 101 -1.81 0.90 15.60
CA LYS A 101 -3.20 0.52 15.95
C LYS A 101 -3.37 0.28 17.45
N ILE A 102 -2.36 -0.28 18.11
CA ILE A 102 -2.37 -0.46 19.57
C ILE A 102 -2.38 0.90 20.26
N PHE A 103 -1.47 1.81 19.89
CA PHE A 103 -1.44 3.15 20.47
C PHE A 103 -2.72 3.95 20.14
N SER A 104 -3.28 3.79 18.94
CA SER A 104 -4.57 4.40 18.60
C SER A 104 -5.70 3.90 19.50
N SER A 105 -5.72 2.61 19.81
CA SER A 105 -6.70 2.03 20.74
C SER A 105 -6.57 2.64 22.14
N VAL A 106 -5.34 2.79 22.64
CA VAL A 106 -5.06 3.43 23.93
C VAL A 106 -5.49 4.90 23.94
N LEU A 107 -5.14 5.67 22.90
CA LEU A 107 -5.56 7.08 22.77
C LEU A 107 -7.08 7.23 22.68
N THR A 108 -7.75 6.30 22.00
CA THR A 108 -9.21 6.25 21.93
C THR A 108 -9.81 6.04 23.32
N GLY A 109 -9.24 5.11 24.10
CA GLY A 109 -9.62 4.88 25.49
C GLY A 109 -9.44 6.12 26.37
N LEU A 110 -8.28 6.77 26.29
CA LEU A 110 -8.00 7.98 27.07
C LEU A 110 -8.95 9.13 26.68
N GLY A 111 -9.21 9.32 25.38
CA GLY A 111 -10.16 10.31 24.89
C GLY A 111 -11.59 10.04 25.38
N ALA A 112 -12.04 8.79 25.35
CA ALA A 112 -13.35 8.39 25.86
C ALA A 112 -13.46 8.56 27.39
N ALA A 113 -12.41 8.19 28.14
CA ALA A 113 -12.35 8.37 29.58
C ALA A 113 -12.44 9.85 29.97
N LEU A 114 -11.68 10.73 29.30
CA LEU A 114 -11.73 12.17 29.54
C LEU A 114 -13.07 12.79 29.12
N ALA A 115 -13.68 12.33 28.03
CA ALA A 115 -15.00 12.77 27.62
C ALA A 115 -16.08 12.40 28.65
N SER A 116 -16.01 11.18 29.21
CA SER A 116 -16.88 10.74 30.31
C SER A 116 -16.63 11.56 31.57
N TYR A 117 -15.38 11.76 31.96
CA TYR A 117 -15.00 12.54 33.13
C TYR A 117 -15.50 13.99 33.04
N ARG A 118 -15.44 14.60 31.84
CA ARG A 118 -16.02 15.93 31.61
C ARG A 118 -17.50 15.96 31.98
N THR A 119 -18.25 14.93 31.63
CA THR A 119 -19.71 14.92 31.84
C THR A 119 -20.03 14.85 33.33
N GLU A 120 -19.32 14.01 34.09
CA GLU A 120 -19.46 13.95 35.55
C GLU A 120 -18.99 15.22 36.27
N PHE A 121 -17.94 15.87 35.76
CA PHE A 121 -17.43 17.12 36.34
C PHE A 121 -18.40 18.29 36.19
N LEU A 122 -19.22 18.29 35.13
CA LEU A 122 -20.20 19.35 34.87
C LEU A 122 -21.48 19.20 35.68
N ASP A 123 -21.78 17.99 36.16
CA ASP A 123 -22.92 17.74 37.04
C ASP A 123 -22.60 18.20 38.47
N ALA A 124 -23.20 19.33 38.87
CA ALA A 124 -22.95 20.01 40.13
C ALA A 124 -23.31 19.18 41.39
N GLU A 125 -24.22 18.23 41.26
CA GLU A 125 -24.65 17.34 42.35
C GLU A 125 -23.63 16.22 42.61
N THR A 126 -22.91 15.79 41.56
CA THR A 126 -21.92 14.70 41.60
C THR A 126 -20.48 15.18 41.63
N ALA A 127 -20.19 16.46 41.37
CA ALA A 127 -18.82 16.98 41.37
C ALA A 127 -18.08 16.74 42.70
N ALA A 128 -18.79 16.75 43.83
CA ALA A 128 -18.22 16.44 45.15
C ALA A 128 -18.00 14.93 45.40
N GLN A 129 -18.57 14.07 44.55
CA GLN A 129 -18.51 12.60 44.59
C GLN A 129 -17.96 12.01 43.28
N ALA A 130 -17.28 12.82 42.46
CA ALA A 130 -16.81 12.42 41.14
C ALA A 130 -15.90 11.20 41.27
N SER A 131 -16.34 10.08 40.69
CA SER A 131 -15.68 8.79 40.82
C SER A 131 -14.93 8.49 39.53
N LEU A 132 -13.67 8.06 39.63
CA LEU A 132 -12.92 7.64 38.45
C LEU A 132 -13.44 6.33 37.84
N LEU A 133 -14.45 5.69 38.44
CA LEU A 133 -14.98 4.42 37.98
C LEU A 133 -15.55 4.49 36.56
N ALA A 134 -16.47 5.42 36.27
CA ALA A 134 -17.07 5.49 34.94
C ALA A 134 -16.05 5.89 33.86
N PRO A 135 -15.21 6.93 34.06
CA PRO A 135 -14.13 7.26 33.11
C PRO A 135 -13.22 6.07 32.80
N VAL A 136 -12.82 5.30 33.82
CA VAL A 136 -11.99 4.10 33.63
C VAL A 136 -12.74 3.03 32.85
N LEU A 137 -14.01 2.76 33.17
CA LEU A 137 -14.82 1.79 32.45
C LEU A 137 -15.01 2.17 30.97
N PHE A 138 -15.38 3.42 30.68
CA PHE A 138 -15.50 3.91 29.31
C PHE A 138 -14.18 3.82 28.56
N GLY A 139 -13.07 4.18 29.21
CA GLY A 139 -11.74 4.08 28.60
C GLY A 139 -11.31 2.65 28.28
N VAL A 140 -11.53 1.70 29.20
CA VAL A 140 -11.23 0.28 28.99
C VAL A 140 -12.11 -0.31 27.89
N VAL A 141 -13.41 -0.07 27.93
CA VAL A 141 -14.36 -0.58 26.93
C VAL A 141 -14.05 0.01 25.55
N ALA A 142 -13.78 1.31 25.45
CA ALA A 142 -13.42 1.94 24.18
C ALA A 142 -12.10 1.40 23.61
N THR A 143 -11.08 1.19 24.46
CA THR A 143 -9.80 0.58 24.06
C THR A 143 -10.01 -0.83 23.51
N ALA A 144 -10.79 -1.65 24.23
CA ALA A 144 -11.07 -3.03 23.85
C ALA A 144 -11.87 -3.10 22.54
N LEU A 145 -12.95 -2.33 22.42
CA LEU A 145 -13.77 -2.28 21.21
C LEU A 145 -12.97 -1.77 20.01
N HIS A 146 -12.12 -0.76 20.20
CA HIS A 146 -11.23 -0.28 19.13
C HIS A 146 -10.25 -1.38 18.71
N SER A 147 -9.59 -2.04 19.67
CA SER A 147 -8.62 -3.10 19.39
C SER A 147 -9.28 -4.28 18.65
N VAL A 148 -10.49 -4.68 19.04
CA VAL A 148 -11.25 -5.75 18.39
C VAL A 148 -11.72 -5.35 16.98
N SER A 149 -12.17 -4.10 16.81
CA SER A 149 -12.72 -3.63 15.54
C SER A 149 -11.66 -3.49 14.44
N PHE A 150 -10.43 -3.11 14.80
CA PHE A 150 -9.35 -2.84 13.83
C PHE A 150 -8.18 -3.82 13.89
N GLY A 151 -8.19 -4.74 14.87
CA GLY A 151 -7.12 -5.70 15.10
C GLY A 151 -5.82 -5.05 15.61
N LEU A 152 -4.86 -5.90 15.96
CA LEU A 152 -3.54 -5.49 16.43
C LEU A 152 -2.55 -5.35 15.27
N ASP A 153 -1.51 -4.54 15.44
CA ASP A 153 -0.43 -4.41 14.45
C ASP A 153 0.34 -5.75 14.29
N PRO A 154 0.87 -6.06 13.09
CA PRO A 154 1.79 -7.18 12.92
C PRO A 154 3.05 -7.00 13.79
N MET A 155 3.35 -7.96 14.68
CA MET A 155 4.46 -7.85 15.64
C MET A 155 5.68 -8.72 15.32
N LYS A 156 5.63 -9.46 14.21
CA LYS A 156 6.68 -10.39 13.79
C LYS A 156 7.10 -10.11 12.36
N ASP A 157 8.37 -10.36 12.08
CA ASP A 157 8.87 -10.38 10.71
C ASP A 157 8.34 -11.63 10.00
N LYS A 158 8.14 -11.55 8.68
CA LYS A 158 7.68 -12.69 7.86
C LYS A 158 8.56 -12.88 6.64
N GLY A 159 8.76 -14.14 6.23
CA GLY A 159 9.52 -14.46 5.02
C GLY A 159 11.00 -14.10 5.08
N MET A 160 11.57 -13.97 6.30
CA MET A 160 12.96 -13.57 6.54
C MET A 160 13.83 -14.70 7.11
N GLU A 161 13.37 -15.94 7.06
CA GLU A 161 14.12 -17.11 7.57
C GLU A 161 15.21 -17.52 6.57
N GLY A 162 16.47 -17.62 7.01
CA GLY A 162 17.57 -18.17 6.22
C GLY A 162 18.29 -17.22 5.24
N ILE A 163 17.89 -15.94 5.16
CA ILE A 163 18.52 -14.93 4.30
C ILE A 163 19.24 -13.89 5.16
N ASP A 164 20.44 -13.46 4.75
CA ASP A 164 21.17 -12.37 5.41
C ASP A 164 20.33 -11.08 5.41
N THR A 165 19.94 -10.63 6.60
CA THR A 165 19.12 -9.44 6.84
C THR A 165 19.70 -8.18 6.16
N PHE A 166 21.02 -8.10 5.95
CA PHE A 166 21.64 -6.98 5.25
C PHE A 166 21.31 -6.94 3.76
N GLN A 167 21.18 -8.10 3.10
CA GLN A 167 20.81 -8.19 1.69
C GLN A 167 19.37 -7.75 1.49
N GLN A 168 18.46 -8.21 2.35
CA GLN A 168 17.05 -7.80 2.34
C GLN A 168 16.89 -6.30 2.61
N ASP A 169 17.61 -5.74 3.58
CA ASP A 169 17.57 -4.30 3.87
C ASP A 169 18.07 -3.43 2.70
N ARG A 170 19.00 -3.96 1.91
CA ARG A 170 19.44 -3.29 0.70
C ARG A 170 18.37 -3.33 -0.38
N VAL A 171 17.70 -4.47 -0.56
CA VAL A 171 16.59 -4.61 -1.51
C VAL A 171 15.44 -3.67 -1.16
N ALA A 172 15.00 -3.70 0.10
CA ALA A 172 13.89 -2.88 0.57
C ALA A 172 14.12 -1.38 0.30
N ARG A 173 15.33 -0.87 0.60
CA ARG A 173 15.70 0.53 0.33
C ARG A 173 15.68 0.87 -1.16
N VAL A 174 16.24 0.00 -2.01
CA VAL A 174 16.26 0.24 -3.47
C VAL A 174 14.85 0.21 -4.06
N VAL A 175 13.98 -0.68 -3.56
CA VAL A 175 12.58 -0.73 -3.99
C VAL A 175 11.79 0.49 -3.50
N GLU A 176 12.05 0.97 -2.29
CA GLU A 176 11.44 2.20 -1.77
C GLU A 176 11.82 3.44 -2.61
N ASP A 177 13.09 3.57 -2.97
CA ASP A 177 13.55 4.63 -3.89
C ASP A 177 12.89 4.50 -5.27
N ALA A 178 12.72 3.28 -5.77
CA ALA A 178 12.06 2.98 -7.04
C ALA A 178 10.56 3.34 -7.03
N GLU A 179 9.83 3.01 -5.96
CA GLU A 179 8.42 3.41 -5.78
C GLU A 179 8.28 4.94 -5.70
N SER A 180 9.22 5.63 -5.03
CA SER A 180 9.26 7.11 -5.01
C SER A 180 9.38 7.71 -6.41
N HIS A 181 10.13 7.07 -7.32
CA HIS A 181 10.16 7.49 -8.73
C HIS A 181 8.81 7.29 -9.44
N LEU A 182 8.09 6.20 -9.17
CA LEU A 182 6.75 5.97 -9.74
C LEU A 182 5.74 7.02 -9.23
N ASP A 183 5.77 7.35 -7.94
CA ASP A 183 4.90 8.39 -7.37
C ASP A 183 5.16 9.76 -8.02
N GLN A 184 6.44 10.11 -8.21
CA GLN A 184 6.82 11.34 -8.91
C GLN A 184 6.38 11.35 -10.38
N MET A 185 6.36 10.18 -11.05
CA MET A 185 5.79 10.07 -12.40
C MET A 185 4.29 10.34 -12.39
N THR A 186 3.54 9.76 -11.44
CA THR A 186 2.10 10.00 -11.26
C THR A 186 1.80 11.49 -11.08
N ASP A 187 2.57 12.17 -10.24
CA ASP A 187 2.34 13.59 -9.98
C ASP A 187 2.76 14.49 -11.15
N ALA A 188 3.81 14.10 -11.88
CA ALA A 188 4.21 14.80 -13.09
C ALA A 188 3.17 14.66 -14.21
N ILE A 189 2.69 13.45 -14.48
CA ILE A 189 1.82 13.19 -15.63
C ILE A 189 0.45 13.86 -15.51
N LYS A 190 -0.08 14.05 -14.29
CA LYS A 190 -1.31 14.81 -14.03
C LYS A 190 -1.28 16.23 -14.63
N ARG A 191 -0.09 16.83 -14.76
CA ARG A 191 0.07 18.18 -15.35
C ARG A 191 -0.17 18.19 -16.87
N ALA A 192 -0.03 17.05 -17.54
CA ALA A 192 -0.37 16.92 -18.96
C ALA A 192 -1.89 17.00 -19.20
N GLY A 193 -2.70 16.61 -18.20
CA GLY A 193 -4.17 16.67 -18.24
C GLY A 193 -4.79 15.82 -19.35
N ASP A 194 -4.15 14.71 -19.68
CA ASP A 194 -4.58 13.77 -20.72
C ASP A 194 -4.77 12.38 -20.09
N ARG A 195 -6.02 11.94 -20.05
CA ARG A 195 -6.40 10.69 -19.37
C ARG A 195 -5.82 9.45 -20.04
N GLN A 196 -5.55 9.48 -21.34
CA GLN A 196 -5.03 8.31 -22.04
C GLN A 196 -3.56 8.08 -21.66
N ILE A 197 -2.77 9.16 -21.59
CA ILE A 197 -1.37 9.04 -21.20
C ILE A 197 -1.20 8.79 -19.69
N GLU A 198 -2.09 9.35 -18.85
CA GLU A 198 -2.16 9.01 -17.43
C GLU A 198 -2.38 7.50 -17.22
N ALA A 199 -3.34 6.90 -17.94
CA ALA A 199 -3.60 5.45 -17.86
C ALA A 199 -2.43 4.60 -18.39
N ARG A 200 -1.67 5.10 -19.38
CA ARG A 200 -0.44 4.42 -19.84
C ARG A 200 0.67 4.45 -18.79
N VAL A 201 0.85 5.58 -18.09
CA VAL A 201 1.80 5.65 -16.98
C VAL A 201 1.41 4.68 -15.85
N GLU A 202 0.13 4.60 -15.51
CA GLU A 202 -0.37 3.65 -14.51
C GLU A 202 -0.07 2.19 -14.89
N ARG A 203 -0.31 1.81 -16.16
CA ARG A 203 0.02 0.46 -16.66
C ARG A 203 1.51 0.14 -16.59
N PHE A 204 2.37 1.11 -16.93
CA PHE A 204 3.81 0.96 -16.75
C PHE A 204 4.19 0.76 -15.29
N GLN A 205 3.58 1.51 -14.36
CA GLN A 205 3.81 1.36 -12.93
C GLN A 205 3.45 -0.04 -12.44
N ASP A 206 2.33 -0.60 -12.90
CA ASP A 206 1.95 -1.97 -12.53
C ASP A 206 2.96 -3.01 -13.02
N THR A 207 3.47 -2.82 -14.24
CA THR A 207 4.54 -3.66 -14.81
C THR A 207 5.84 -3.52 -14.01
N ALA A 208 6.19 -2.31 -13.57
CA ALA A 208 7.35 -2.08 -12.71
C ALA A 208 7.16 -2.73 -11.32
N ARG A 209 5.96 -2.64 -10.74
CA ARG A 209 5.64 -3.28 -9.45
C ARG A 209 5.63 -4.81 -9.52
N ASP A 210 5.38 -5.43 -10.68
CA ASP A 210 5.60 -6.86 -10.90
C ASP A 210 7.08 -7.21 -10.71
N LEU A 211 7.99 -6.41 -11.31
CA LEU A 211 9.43 -6.59 -11.15
C LEU A 211 9.87 -6.38 -9.69
N PHE A 212 9.35 -5.35 -9.02
CA PHE A 212 9.71 -5.05 -7.63
C PHE A 212 9.39 -6.21 -6.71
N ARG A 213 8.17 -6.76 -6.83
CA ARG A 213 7.75 -7.94 -6.06
C ARG A 213 8.66 -9.14 -6.29
N THR A 214 9.05 -9.39 -7.55
CA THR A 214 9.96 -10.50 -7.89
C THR A 214 11.32 -10.34 -7.18
N VAL A 215 11.89 -9.13 -7.18
CA VAL A 215 13.16 -8.84 -6.48
C VAL A 215 13.01 -8.88 -4.96
N GLU A 216 11.85 -8.50 -4.42
CA GLU A 216 11.57 -8.61 -2.98
C GLU A 216 11.42 -10.07 -2.52
N GLU A 217 10.93 -10.95 -3.39
CA GLU A 217 10.80 -12.39 -3.13
C GLU A 217 12.16 -13.09 -3.12
N ASP A 218 13.09 -12.70 -4.01
CA ASP A 218 14.48 -13.19 -4.01
C ASP A 218 15.52 -12.05 -4.00
N PRO A 219 16.16 -11.76 -2.86
CA PRO A 219 17.17 -10.71 -2.77
C PRO A 219 18.43 -10.91 -3.62
N ARG A 220 18.73 -12.14 -4.05
CA ARG A 220 19.88 -12.45 -4.94
C ARG A 220 19.71 -11.79 -6.29
N ASP A 221 18.47 -11.60 -6.68
CA ASP A 221 18.03 -11.17 -8.00
C ASP A 221 18.18 -9.65 -8.23
N LEU A 222 18.39 -8.91 -7.15
CA LEU A 222 18.69 -7.48 -7.16
C LEU A 222 19.87 -7.13 -8.07
N ALA A 223 20.90 -7.98 -8.14
CA ALA A 223 22.08 -7.71 -8.95
C ALA A 223 21.72 -7.53 -10.43
N GLY A 224 20.85 -8.38 -10.97
CA GLY A 224 20.43 -8.31 -12.38
C GLY A 224 19.28 -7.33 -12.63
N ALA A 225 18.50 -6.97 -11.60
CA ALA A 225 17.41 -5.99 -11.70
C ALA A 225 17.83 -4.54 -11.39
N ARG A 226 18.99 -4.32 -10.75
CA ARG A 226 19.44 -3.00 -10.26
C ARG A 226 19.30 -1.87 -11.29
N LYS A 227 19.73 -2.10 -12.54
CA LYS A 227 19.67 -1.09 -13.61
C LYS A 227 18.24 -0.61 -13.91
N TYR A 228 17.27 -1.51 -13.77
CA TYR A 228 15.85 -1.21 -13.97
C TYR A 228 15.32 -0.36 -12.81
N LEU A 229 15.62 -0.76 -11.57
CA LEU A 229 15.17 -0.08 -10.34
C LEU A 229 15.77 1.32 -10.16
N THR A 230 16.94 1.59 -10.74
CA THR A 230 17.61 2.88 -10.58
C THR A 230 17.61 3.68 -11.89
N VAL A 231 18.50 3.34 -12.83
CA VAL A 231 18.80 4.15 -14.02
C VAL A 231 17.57 4.30 -14.92
N TYR A 232 16.86 3.20 -15.19
CA TYR A 232 15.70 3.25 -16.09
C TYR A 232 14.50 3.96 -15.46
N LEU A 233 14.21 3.75 -14.18
CA LEU A 233 13.13 4.47 -13.50
C LEU A 233 13.43 5.95 -13.33
N GLN A 234 14.66 6.31 -12.96
CA GLN A 234 15.08 7.71 -12.92
C GLN A 234 14.92 8.37 -14.30
N GLY A 235 15.38 7.70 -15.36
CA GLY A 235 15.22 8.18 -16.74
C GLY A 235 13.74 8.31 -17.16
N ALA A 236 12.90 7.34 -16.82
CA ALA A 236 11.47 7.37 -17.09
C ALA A 236 10.78 8.54 -16.35
N ARG A 237 11.12 8.75 -15.08
CA ARG A 237 10.65 9.88 -14.27
C ARG A 237 11.05 11.21 -14.89
N ASP A 238 12.31 11.38 -15.27
CA ASP A 238 12.80 12.62 -15.87
C ASP A 238 12.17 12.88 -17.25
N ALA A 239 11.96 11.84 -18.05
CA ALA A 239 11.22 11.93 -19.31
C ALA A 239 9.76 12.32 -19.09
N THR A 240 9.09 11.75 -18.07
CA THR A 240 7.70 12.08 -17.70
C THR A 240 7.57 13.55 -17.33
N VAL A 241 8.49 14.08 -16.52
CA VAL A 241 8.49 15.50 -16.13
C VAL A 241 8.62 16.40 -17.35
N LYS A 242 9.59 16.13 -18.22
CA LYS A 242 9.83 16.91 -19.44
C LYS A 242 8.65 16.84 -20.41
N PHE A 243 8.10 15.64 -20.62
CA PHE A 243 6.93 15.44 -21.45
C PHE A 243 5.73 16.25 -20.92
N ALA A 244 5.44 16.14 -19.63
CA ALA A 244 4.32 16.86 -19.01
C ALA A 244 4.48 18.39 -19.14
N ASP A 245 5.69 18.91 -18.96
CA ASP A 245 5.99 20.35 -19.11
C ASP A 245 5.77 20.85 -20.55
N VAL A 246 6.23 20.10 -21.53
CA VAL A 246 6.08 20.45 -22.95
C VAL A 246 4.62 20.34 -23.36
N TYR A 247 4.00 19.18 -23.11
CA TYR A 247 2.65 18.89 -23.57
C TYR A 247 1.59 19.80 -22.93
N ALA A 248 1.75 20.17 -21.66
CA ALA A 248 0.85 21.12 -20.99
C ALA A 248 0.85 22.50 -21.65
N ARG A 249 1.97 22.92 -22.26
CA ARG A 249 2.13 24.24 -22.90
C ARG A 249 1.77 24.24 -24.38
N THR A 250 2.17 23.20 -25.10
CA THR A 250 2.11 23.19 -26.57
C THR A 250 1.09 22.24 -27.15
N ARG A 251 0.63 21.25 -26.38
CA ARG A 251 -0.19 20.12 -26.87
C ARG A 251 0.45 19.43 -28.10
N ASP A 252 1.77 19.32 -28.08
CA ASP A 252 2.55 18.76 -29.19
C ASP A 252 2.28 17.25 -29.36
N ALA A 253 1.73 16.89 -30.52
CA ALA A 253 1.41 15.51 -30.89
C ALA A 253 2.66 14.63 -31.07
N GLN A 254 3.79 15.20 -31.49
CA GLN A 254 5.04 14.45 -31.64
C GLN A 254 5.59 14.06 -30.27
N ALA A 255 5.59 15.00 -29.31
CA ALA A 255 6.00 14.72 -27.94
C ALA A 255 5.14 13.62 -27.29
N LEU A 256 3.83 13.60 -27.57
CA LEU A 256 2.94 12.53 -27.12
C LEU A 256 3.28 11.18 -27.73
N ALA A 257 3.56 11.13 -29.04
CA ALA A 257 3.92 9.90 -29.73
C ALA A 257 5.26 9.34 -29.24
N ASP A 258 6.28 10.19 -29.10
CA ASP A 258 7.61 9.77 -28.65
C ASP A 258 7.59 9.28 -27.19
N TYR A 259 6.87 9.98 -26.31
CA TYR A 259 6.71 9.55 -24.92
C TYR A 259 5.88 8.27 -24.80
N SER A 260 4.84 8.11 -25.62
CA SER A 260 4.06 6.88 -25.69
C SER A 260 4.93 5.68 -26.12
N ALA A 261 5.78 5.85 -27.12
CA ALA A 261 6.72 4.81 -27.57
C ALA A 261 7.74 4.46 -26.47
N LEU A 262 8.25 5.45 -25.74
CA LEU A 262 9.13 5.21 -24.59
C LEU A 262 8.45 4.35 -23.52
N LEU A 263 7.17 4.62 -23.19
CA LEU A 263 6.43 3.81 -22.23
C LEU A 263 6.24 2.37 -22.73
N ASP A 264 5.91 2.18 -24.00
CA ASP A 264 5.76 0.85 -24.60
C ASP A 264 7.07 0.05 -24.56
N ASP A 265 8.22 0.70 -24.82
CA ASP A 265 9.54 0.09 -24.71
C ASP A 265 9.88 -0.27 -23.27
N LEU A 266 9.62 0.63 -22.31
CA LEU A 266 9.88 0.38 -20.90
C LEU A 266 9.02 -0.77 -20.38
N GLU A 267 7.71 -0.81 -20.68
CA GLU A 267 6.82 -1.91 -20.32
C GLU A 267 7.36 -3.25 -20.83
N GLN A 268 7.74 -3.33 -22.11
CA GLN A 268 8.27 -4.56 -22.70
C GLN A 268 9.57 -5.01 -22.03
N ASN A 269 10.49 -4.09 -21.77
CA ASN A 269 11.78 -4.40 -21.15
C ASN A 269 11.62 -4.85 -19.70
N PHE A 270 10.77 -4.19 -18.91
CA PHE A 270 10.51 -4.58 -17.52
C PHE A 270 9.77 -5.92 -17.43
N ALA A 271 8.78 -6.15 -18.29
CA ALA A 271 8.07 -7.43 -18.36
C ALA A 271 8.99 -8.57 -18.82
N ALA A 272 9.90 -8.32 -19.78
CA ALA A 272 10.89 -9.29 -20.22
C ALA A 272 11.89 -9.63 -19.10
N ARG A 273 12.36 -8.62 -18.36
CA ARG A 273 13.27 -8.83 -17.22
C ARG A 273 12.61 -9.68 -16.12
N THR A 274 11.37 -9.36 -15.77
CA THR A 274 10.59 -10.10 -14.78
C THR A 274 10.42 -11.57 -15.20
N ARG A 275 10.01 -11.82 -16.46
CA ARG A 275 9.87 -13.19 -16.98
C ARG A 275 11.19 -13.97 -16.95
N LYS A 276 12.31 -13.32 -17.28
CA LYS A 276 13.62 -13.96 -17.25
C LYS A 276 13.99 -14.45 -15.85
N MET A 277 13.80 -13.62 -14.83
CA MET A 277 14.06 -13.98 -13.42
C MET A 277 13.23 -15.20 -12.99
N LEU A 278 11.93 -15.18 -13.28
CA LEU A 278 11.04 -16.30 -12.98
C LEU A 278 11.39 -17.61 -13.73
N LEU A 279 12.05 -17.53 -14.88
CA LEU A 279 12.53 -18.70 -15.62
C LEU A 279 13.83 -19.26 -15.04
N ASP A 280 14.73 -18.37 -14.63
CA ASP A 280 15.99 -18.74 -13.96
C ASP A 280 15.66 -19.49 -12.65
N ASP A 281 14.70 -18.99 -11.85
CA ASP A 281 14.23 -19.65 -10.61
C ASP A 281 13.68 -21.07 -10.84
N ARG A 282 12.92 -21.27 -11.92
CA ARG A 282 12.37 -22.60 -12.27
C ARG A 282 13.46 -23.57 -12.70
N SER A 283 14.50 -23.06 -13.36
CA SER A 283 15.64 -23.85 -13.80
C SER A 283 16.44 -24.33 -12.60
N ASP A 284 16.69 -23.43 -11.64
CA ASP A 284 17.37 -23.75 -10.38
C ASP A 284 16.61 -24.83 -9.58
N LEU A 285 15.29 -24.69 -9.43
CA LEU A 285 14.47 -25.71 -8.76
C LEU A 285 14.52 -27.08 -9.45
N THR A 286 14.52 -27.09 -10.79
CA THR A 286 14.59 -28.35 -11.57
C THR A 286 15.92 -29.06 -11.30
N VAL A 287 17.02 -28.31 -11.30
CA VAL A 287 18.35 -28.84 -10.98
C VAL A 287 18.40 -29.37 -9.55
N GLU A 288 17.85 -28.64 -8.57
CA GLU A 288 17.81 -29.10 -7.18
C GLU A 288 17.00 -30.39 -7.01
N ILE A 289 15.85 -30.52 -7.68
CA ILE A 289 15.04 -31.75 -7.68
C ILE A 289 15.83 -32.92 -8.26
N ASP A 290 16.54 -32.72 -9.37
CA ASP A 290 17.32 -33.77 -10.00
C ASP A 290 18.53 -34.18 -9.14
N VAL A 291 19.21 -33.23 -8.50
CA VAL A 291 20.27 -33.52 -7.52
C VAL A 291 19.74 -34.30 -6.31
N LEU A 292 18.56 -33.94 -5.78
CA LEU A 292 17.92 -34.66 -4.68
C LEU A 292 17.54 -36.08 -5.11
N ARG A 293 17.00 -36.28 -6.31
CA ARG A 293 16.71 -37.61 -6.87
C ARG A 293 17.96 -38.46 -6.97
N ASP A 294 19.04 -37.91 -7.51
CA ASP A 294 20.33 -38.59 -7.61
C ASP A 294 20.87 -38.99 -6.22
N ARG A 295 20.73 -38.11 -5.23
CA ARG A 295 21.14 -38.39 -3.85
C ARG A 295 20.28 -39.48 -3.21
N LEU A 296 18.95 -39.41 -3.34
CA LEU A 296 18.02 -40.42 -2.83
C LEU A 296 18.25 -41.79 -3.47
N GLN A 297 18.55 -41.83 -4.78
CA GLN A 297 18.92 -43.06 -5.47
C GLN A 297 20.23 -43.66 -4.94
N ARG A 298 21.23 -42.83 -4.65
CA ARG A 298 22.50 -43.26 -4.05
C ARG A 298 22.36 -43.72 -2.60
N GLU A 299 21.45 -43.10 -1.84
CA GLU A 299 21.17 -43.44 -0.44
C GLU A 299 20.14 -44.59 -0.31
N GLY A 300 19.64 -45.14 -1.43
CA GLY A 300 18.80 -46.34 -1.46
C GLY A 300 17.36 -46.16 -0.96
N VAL A 301 16.92 -44.92 -0.77
CA VAL A 301 15.57 -44.59 -0.28
C VAL A 301 14.61 -44.61 -1.47
N ARG A 302 13.78 -45.65 -1.57
CA ARG A 302 12.64 -45.67 -2.49
C ARG A 302 11.49 -44.89 -1.87
N LEU A 303 11.03 -43.85 -2.57
CA LEU A 303 9.78 -43.17 -2.26
C LEU A 303 8.65 -44.09 -2.72
N ASP A 304 7.99 -44.75 -1.77
CA ASP A 304 6.70 -45.42 -2.01
C ASP A 304 5.56 -44.39 -2.16
#